data_AF-A0A937MBV6-F1
#
_entry.id   AF-A0A937MBV6-F1
#
_cell.length_a   1.000
_cell.length_b   1.000
_cell.length_c   1.000
_cell.angle_alpha   90.00
_cell.angle_beta   90.00
_cell.angle_gamma   90.00
#
_symmetry.space_group_name_H-M   'P 1'
#
loop_
_entity.id
_entity.type
_entity.pdbx_description
1 polymer ?
#
loop_
_entity_poly.entity_id
_entity_poly.type
_entity_poly.pdbx_seq_one_letter_code
_entity_poly.pdbx_strand_id
1 'polypeptide(L)'
;MPTQVLMPALSPTMTDGKLSKWLKKEGDEVASGDVIAEIETDKATMELESVDEGVLGKILIAEGTEGVLVNAPIAVILEDGEDASQIDAGAPAPAAAPVAPAVPAPAAAPAAPTAIAAEPEYTGEVVSMTVRDALRDAMAEEMRRDEAVFLMGEEVAQYQGAYKISQGLLDEFGDKRVIDTPITEHGFAGLGVGAAFSGLKPIVEFMTFNFSMQAMDQVINSAAKTLYMSGGQMGCPIVFRGPNGAAARVAAQHSQCFASWFAHIPGLKVVSPYSGADAKGLLKAAVRDPNPVIFLENEILYGRTFDTPTDPDFVLPIGRAKIERPGSDV
;
A
#
# COMPACT_ATOMS: atom_id res chain seq x y z
N MET A 1 24.88 -4.63 -37.28
CA MET A 1 25.76 -3.66 -36.59
C MET A 1 26.03 -4.27 -35.23
N PRO A 2 27.29 -4.39 -34.81
CA PRO A 2 27.62 -5.03 -33.55
C PRO A 2 26.86 -4.39 -32.39
N THR A 3 26.16 -5.20 -31.61
CA THR A 3 25.34 -4.73 -30.48
C THR A 3 26.22 -4.55 -29.25
N GLN A 4 26.20 -3.35 -28.67
CA GLN A 4 26.98 -3.07 -27.47
C GLN A 4 26.20 -3.50 -26.23
N VAL A 5 26.81 -4.37 -25.43
CA VAL A 5 26.33 -4.64 -24.07
C VAL A 5 26.79 -3.48 -23.21
N LEU A 6 25.84 -2.76 -22.62
CA LEU A 6 26.11 -1.62 -21.74
C LEU A 6 25.98 -2.03 -20.27
N MET A 7 26.71 -1.35 -19.39
CA MET A 7 26.55 -1.47 -17.95
C MET A 7 25.13 -1.03 -17.53
N PRO A 8 24.27 -1.92 -16.99
CA PRO A 8 22.91 -1.54 -16.61
C PRO A 8 22.87 -0.76 -15.29
N ALA A 9 21.81 0.04 -15.13
CA ALA A 9 21.46 0.61 -13.84
C ALA A 9 20.67 -0.41 -13.01
N LEU A 10 21.28 -1.02 -12.00
CA LEU A 10 20.63 -2.01 -11.12
C LEU A 10 19.86 -1.36 -9.95
N SER A 11 20.01 -0.04 -9.76
CA SER A 11 19.16 0.74 -8.84
C SER A 11 19.01 2.20 -9.34
N PRO A 12 17.95 2.93 -8.94
CA PRO A 12 17.73 4.32 -9.37
C PRO A 12 18.83 5.31 -8.95
N THR A 13 19.69 4.92 -8.00
CA THR A 13 20.78 5.75 -7.48
C THR A 13 22.16 5.26 -7.90
N MET A 14 22.25 4.19 -8.70
CA MET A 14 23.52 3.62 -9.13
C MET A 14 24.16 4.48 -10.22
N THR A 15 25.39 4.95 -9.98
CA THR A 15 26.20 5.71 -10.95
C THR A 15 27.27 4.86 -11.60
N ASP A 16 27.76 3.85 -10.89
CA ASP A 16 28.82 2.94 -11.30
C ASP A 16 28.68 1.59 -10.57
N GLY A 17 29.40 0.58 -11.04
CA GLY A 17 29.48 -0.73 -10.40
C GLY A 17 30.80 -1.44 -10.69
N LYS A 18 31.02 -2.55 -10.00
CA LYS A 18 32.17 -3.42 -10.22
C LYS A 18 31.75 -4.61 -11.08
N LEU A 19 32.47 -4.86 -12.17
CA LEU A 19 32.28 -6.07 -12.95
C LEU A 19 33.04 -7.21 -12.24
N SER A 20 32.33 -8.03 -11.46
CA SER A 20 32.96 -9.01 -10.58
C SER A 20 33.52 -10.20 -11.36
N LYS A 21 32.74 -10.74 -12.30
CA LYS A 21 33.11 -11.95 -13.03
C LYS A 21 32.37 -12.07 -14.37
N TRP A 22 33.05 -12.55 -15.41
CA TRP A 22 32.40 -13.00 -16.65
C TRP A 22 32.01 -14.48 -16.57
N LEU A 23 30.78 -14.81 -16.96
CA LEU A 23 30.28 -16.18 -16.99
C LEU A 23 30.32 -16.79 -18.40
N LYS A 24 30.41 -15.96 -19.44
CA LYS A 24 30.64 -16.33 -20.84
C LYS A 24 31.96 -15.75 -21.34
N LYS A 25 32.59 -16.41 -22.31
CA LYS A 25 33.87 -16.02 -22.91
C LYS A 25 33.67 -15.49 -24.33
N GLU A 26 34.66 -14.75 -24.83
CA GLU A 26 34.69 -14.36 -26.24
C GLU A 26 34.57 -15.59 -27.15
N GLY A 27 33.61 -15.57 -28.07
CA GLY A 27 33.26 -16.68 -28.95
C GLY A 27 32.12 -17.58 -28.46
N ASP A 28 31.61 -17.40 -27.25
CA ASP A 28 30.46 -18.18 -26.75
C ASP A 28 29.14 -17.68 -27.34
N GLU A 29 28.22 -18.61 -27.62
CA GLU A 29 26.83 -18.29 -27.96
C GLU A 29 26.08 -17.75 -26.74
N VAL A 30 25.31 -16.68 -26.97
CA VAL A 30 24.49 -15.97 -25.98
C VAL A 30 23.05 -15.94 -26.50
N ALA A 31 22.12 -16.46 -25.71
CA ALA A 31 20.69 -16.32 -25.94
C ALA A 31 20.08 -15.16 -25.12
N SER A 32 18.90 -14.68 -25.50
CA SER A 32 18.17 -13.70 -24.71
C SER A 32 17.76 -14.33 -23.38
N GLY A 33 18.11 -13.68 -22.27
CA GLY A 33 17.96 -14.21 -20.91
C GLY A 33 19.13 -15.06 -20.42
N ASP A 34 20.18 -15.29 -21.22
CA ASP A 34 21.40 -15.93 -20.71
C ASP A 34 22.16 -14.99 -19.77
N VAL A 35 22.61 -15.53 -18.64
CA VAL A 35 23.49 -14.81 -17.72
C VAL A 35 24.91 -14.77 -18.29
N ILE A 36 25.41 -13.56 -18.54
CA ILE A 36 26.71 -13.32 -19.19
C ILE A 36 27.79 -12.83 -18.22
N ALA A 37 27.43 -12.13 -17.13
CA ALA A 37 28.37 -11.63 -16.12
C ALA A 37 27.73 -11.46 -14.73
N GLU A 38 28.55 -11.21 -13.72
CA GLU A 38 28.15 -10.82 -12.37
C GLU A 38 28.61 -9.39 -12.09
N ILE A 39 27.69 -8.54 -11.63
CA ILE A 39 27.96 -7.15 -11.23
C ILE A 39 27.82 -7.04 -9.72
N GLU A 40 28.86 -6.52 -9.09
CA GLU A 40 28.89 -6.24 -7.66
C GLU A 40 28.65 -4.75 -7.42
N THR A 41 27.70 -4.46 -6.53
CA THR A 41 27.37 -3.12 -6.05
C THR A 41 27.63 -3.02 -4.55
N ASP A 42 27.47 -1.82 -3.98
CA ASP A 42 27.56 -1.60 -2.53
C ASP A 42 26.44 -2.31 -1.73
N LYS A 43 25.39 -2.81 -2.39
CA LYS A 43 24.23 -3.47 -1.76
C LYS A 43 24.15 -4.97 -2.01
N ALA A 44 24.51 -5.43 -3.21
CA ALA A 44 24.34 -6.80 -3.62
C ALA A 44 25.21 -7.15 -4.85
N THR A 45 25.46 -8.44 -5.02
CA THR A 45 25.93 -9.02 -6.27
C THR A 45 24.72 -9.48 -7.08
N MET A 46 24.65 -9.07 -8.34
CA MET A 46 23.54 -9.37 -9.24
C MET A 46 24.06 -9.94 -10.55
N GLU A 47 23.27 -10.82 -11.15
CA GLU A 47 23.54 -11.45 -12.42
C GLU A 47 23.11 -10.53 -13.58
N LEU A 48 23.99 -10.37 -14.57
CA LEU A 48 23.73 -9.63 -15.80
C LEU A 48 23.19 -10.60 -16.85
N GLU A 49 21.91 -10.46 -17.17
CA GLU A 49 21.24 -11.18 -18.26
C GLU A 49 21.42 -10.41 -19.59
N SER A 50 21.71 -11.14 -20.66
CA SER A 50 21.72 -10.58 -22.02
C SER A 50 20.30 -10.35 -22.52
N VAL A 51 20.04 -9.18 -23.09
CA VAL A 51 18.77 -8.91 -23.79
C VAL A 51 18.83 -9.40 -25.24
N ASP A 52 20.03 -9.40 -25.83
CA ASP A 52 20.27 -9.69 -27.23
C ASP A 52 20.83 -11.11 -27.43
N GLU A 53 20.62 -11.66 -28.63
CA GLU A 53 21.08 -12.98 -29.06
C GLU A 53 22.26 -12.85 -30.03
N GLY A 54 23.23 -13.74 -29.94
CA GLY A 54 24.37 -13.77 -30.87
C GLY A 54 25.62 -14.41 -30.27
N VAL A 55 26.78 -14.09 -30.82
CA VAL A 55 28.08 -14.55 -30.31
C VAL A 55 28.74 -13.41 -29.53
N LEU A 56 29.23 -13.69 -28.32
CA LEU A 56 29.98 -12.71 -27.54
C LEU A 56 31.30 -12.41 -28.25
N GLY A 57 31.37 -11.30 -28.99
CA GLY A 57 32.47 -10.99 -29.89
C GLY A 57 33.72 -10.52 -29.17
N LYS A 58 33.60 -9.47 -28.34
CA LYS A 58 34.74 -8.89 -27.62
C LYS A 58 34.32 -8.31 -26.27
N ILE A 59 35.09 -8.63 -25.24
CA ILE A 59 34.96 -8.06 -23.90
C ILE A 59 35.79 -6.78 -23.85
N LEU A 60 35.14 -5.66 -23.51
CA LEU A 60 35.77 -4.34 -23.44
C LEU A 60 36.27 -4.01 -22.03
N ILE A 61 35.66 -4.61 -21.00
CA ILE A 61 35.99 -4.40 -19.59
C ILE A 61 36.38 -5.73 -18.94
N ALA A 62 37.59 -5.77 -18.37
CA ALA A 62 38.12 -6.95 -17.72
C ALA A 62 37.37 -7.27 -16.40
N GLU A 63 37.34 -8.55 -16.03
CA GLU A 63 36.84 -8.96 -14.72
C GLU A 63 37.62 -8.28 -13.58
N GLY A 64 36.92 -7.97 -12.49
CA GLY A 64 37.46 -7.25 -11.33
C GLY A 64 37.59 -5.73 -11.51
N THR A 65 37.20 -5.16 -12.65
CA THR A 65 37.25 -3.71 -12.87
C THR A 65 36.20 -2.98 -12.02
N GLU A 66 36.65 -2.04 -11.19
CA GLU A 66 35.81 -1.19 -10.33
C GLU A 66 35.50 0.14 -11.00
N GLY A 67 34.36 0.75 -10.63
CA GLY A 67 33.98 2.09 -11.10
C GLY A 67 33.52 2.14 -12.56
N VAL A 68 32.95 1.06 -13.07
CA VAL A 68 32.39 1.01 -14.43
C VAL A 68 31.09 1.83 -14.44
N LEU A 69 31.08 2.94 -15.17
CA LEU A 69 29.93 3.85 -15.25
C LEU A 69 28.71 3.17 -15.87
N VAL A 70 27.53 3.49 -15.37
CA VAL A 70 26.26 3.08 -16.01
C VAL A 70 26.21 3.63 -17.45
N ASN A 71 25.72 2.80 -18.38
CA ASN A 71 25.73 3.00 -19.83
C ASN A 71 27.11 2.97 -20.51
N ALA A 72 28.19 2.63 -19.80
CA ALA A 72 29.47 2.37 -20.45
C ALA A 72 29.42 1.03 -21.22
N PRO A 73 29.99 0.94 -22.43
CA PRO A 73 30.11 -0.33 -23.16
C PRO A 73 31.04 -1.30 -22.43
N ILE A 74 30.52 -2.48 -22.10
CA ILE A 74 31.25 -3.53 -21.37
C ILE A 74 31.63 -4.72 -22.26
N ALA A 75 30.84 -5.02 -23.30
CA ALA A 75 31.14 -6.04 -24.30
C ALA A 75 30.40 -5.78 -25.62
N VAL A 76 30.68 -6.59 -26.64
CA VAL A 76 30.03 -6.54 -27.95
C VAL A 76 29.51 -7.91 -28.33
N ILE A 77 28.26 -7.98 -28.78
CA ILE A 77 27.62 -9.17 -29.37
C ILE A 77 27.61 -9.01 -30.90
N LEU A 78 28.01 -10.07 -31.60
CA LEU A 78 28.06 -10.15 -33.07
C LEU A 78 26.92 -11.04 -33.58
N GLU A 79 26.29 -10.62 -34.68
CA GLU A 79 25.34 -11.44 -35.45
C GLU A 79 26.04 -12.13 -36.64
N ASP A 80 25.43 -13.18 -37.19
CA ASP A 80 26.00 -14.04 -38.23
C ASP A 80 26.60 -13.27 -39.42
N GLY A 81 27.93 -13.34 -39.55
CA GLY A 81 28.68 -12.78 -40.68
C GLY A 81 29.41 -11.45 -40.42
N GLU A 82 29.44 -10.94 -39.19
CA GLU A 82 30.15 -9.70 -38.82
C GLU A 82 31.59 -9.98 -38.30
N ASP A 83 32.57 -9.22 -38.80
CA ASP A 83 34.00 -9.38 -38.47
C ASP A 83 34.41 -8.46 -37.31
N ALA A 84 35.01 -9.03 -36.26
CA ALA A 84 35.39 -8.36 -35.01
C ALA A 84 36.49 -7.29 -35.16
N SER A 85 37.04 -7.10 -36.36
CA SER A 85 38.21 -6.27 -36.63
C SER A 85 37.93 -4.81 -37.01
N GLN A 86 36.65 -4.36 -37.06
CA GLN A 86 36.28 -2.98 -37.41
C GLN A 86 35.72 -2.14 -36.24
N ILE A 87 36.16 -2.36 -35.01
CA ILE A 87 35.71 -1.56 -33.86
C ILE A 87 36.89 -0.80 -33.28
N ASP A 88 37.05 0.43 -33.78
CA ASP A 88 37.91 1.44 -33.17
C ASP A 88 37.36 1.77 -31.78
N ALA A 89 38.22 1.82 -30.78
CA ALA A 89 37.89 2.32 -29.45
C ALA A 89 37.64 3.84 -29.58
N GLY A 90 36.46 4.19 -30.07
CA GLY A 90 36.00 5.56 -30.15
C GLY A 90 36.05 6.16 -28.76
N ALA A 91 37.00 7.07 -28.56
CA ALA A 91 37.01 7.97 -27.43
C ALA A 91 35.58 8.48 -27.20
N PRO A 92 35.10 8.53 -25.95
CA PRO A 92 33.73 8.94 -25.68
C PRO A 92 33.51 10.28 -26.38
N ALA A 93 32.52 10.30 -27.28
CA ALA A 93 32.01 11.57 -27.79
C ALA A 93 31.82 12.47 -26.58
N PRO A 94 32.32 13.73 -26.59
CA PRO A 94 32.20 14.60 -25.44
C PRO A 94 30.75 14.55 -25.02
N ALA A 95 30.53 14.01 -23.82
CA ALA A 95 29.21 13.94 -23.24
C ALA A 95 28.65 15.34 -23.44
N ALA A 96 27.51 15.44 -24.14
CA ALA A 96 26.67 16.60 -23.96
C ALA A 96 26.61 16.76 -22.46
N ALA A 97 27.18 17.87 -21.97
CA ALA A 97 27.37 18.13 -20.55
C ALA A 97 26.09 17.64 -19.87
N PRO A 98 26.18 16.78 -18.84
CA PRO A 98 25.01 16.16 -18.26
C PRO A 98 24.03 17.30 -18.10
N VAL A 99 22.91 17.24 -18.84
CA VAL A 99 21.81 18.12 -18.55
C VAL A 99 21.49 17.66 -17.16
N ALA A 100 22.03 18.40 -16.18
CA ALA A 100 21.80 18.14 -14.78
C ALA A 100 20.31 17.87 -14.74
N PRO A 101 19.86 16.66 -14.34
CA PRO A 101 18.44 16.36 -14.29
C PRO A 101 17.88 17.57 -13.59
N ALA A 102 17.07 18.36 -14.32
CA ALA A 102 16.77 19.72 -13.91
C ALA A 102 16.34 19.58 -12.47
N VAL A 103 17.18 20.04 -11.53
CA VAL A 103 16.92 19.85 -10.11
C VAL A 103 15.52 20.40 -10.01
N PRO A 104 14.50 19.55 -9.73
CA PRO A 104 13.13 20.03 -9.74
C PRO A 104 13.20 21.24 -8.82
N ALA A 105 12.91 22.42 -9.37
CA ALA A 105 13.09 23.68 -8.64
C ALA A 105 12.59 23.40 -7.24
N PRO A 106 13.42 23.57 -6.18
CA PRO A 106 13.21 22.95 -4.88
C PRO A 106 11.73 23.05 -4.60
N ALA A 107 11.07 21.87 -4.61
CA ALA A 107 9.61 21.80 -4.59
C ALA A 107 9.19 22.81 -3.54
N ALA A 108 8.45 23.84 -3.99
CA ALA A 108 8.20 25.03 -3.19
C ALA A 108 7.96 24.57 -1.77
N ALA A 109 8.80 25.03 -0.83
CA ALA A 109 8.75 24.61 0.56
C ALA A 109 7.28 24.45 0.93
N PRO A 110 6.84 23.25 1.39
CA PRO A 110 5.43 22.90 1.47
C PRO A 110 4.70 24.11 2.03
N ALA A 111 3.77 24.64 1.22
CA ALA A 111 3.07 25.86 1.56
C ALA A 111 2.70 25.77 3.03
N ALA A 112 3.11 26.77 3.82
CA ALA A 112 2.75 26.85 5.23
C ALA A 112 1.30 26.41 5.35
N PRO A 113 0.99 25.38 6.18
CA PRO A 113 -0.26 24.63 6.08
C PRO A 113 -1.39 25.63 5.92
N THR A 114 -1.96 25.68 4.71
CA THR A 114 -3.17 26.44 4.46
C THR A 114 -4.12 26.00 5.54
N ALA A 115 -4.62 26.96 6.34
CA ALA A 115 -5.50 26.71 7.46
C ALA A 115 -6.44 25.58 7.08
N ILE A 116 -6.33 24.44 7.79
CA ILE A 116 -7.13 23.26 7.52
C ILE A 116 -8.56 23.78 7.57
N ALA A 117 -9.23 23.78 6.40
CA ALA A 117 -10.61 24.22 6.34
C ALA A 117 -11.39 23.39 7.35
N ALA A 118 -12.06 24.06 8.29
CA ALA A 118 -12.85 23.40 9.30
C ALA A 118 -13.84 22.45 8.61
N GLU A 119 -14.10 21.31 9.24
CA GLU A 119 -15.20 20.48 8.80
C GLU A 119 -16.48 21.33 8.76
N PRO A 120 -17.29 21.23 7.70
CA PRO A 120 -18.54 21.96 7.63
C PRO A 120 -19.42 21.59 8.82
N GLU A 121 -19.93 22.59 9.53
CA GLU A 121 -20.87 22.36 10.63
C GLU A 121 -22.14 21.67 10.10
N TYR A 122 -22.43 20.49 10.64
CA TYR A 122 -23.68 19.80 10.36
C TYR A 122 -24.81 20.49 11.11
N THR A 123 -25.86 20.90 10.39
CA THR A 123 -27.01 21.64 10.91
C THR A 123 -28.33 20.85 10.86
N GLY A 124 -28.27 19.58 10.45
CA GLY A 124 -29.43 18.70 10.36
C GLY A 124 -29.82 18.08 11.71
N GLU A 125 -30.77 17.15 11.66
CA GLU A 125 -31.25 16.45 12.85
C GLU A 125 -30.18 15.50 13.42
N VAL A 126 -30.04 15.53 14.74
CA VAL A 126 -29.14 14.66 15.52
C VAL A 126 -29.95 13.88 16.54
N VAL A 127 -29.45 12.70 16.89
CA VAL A 127 -30.00 11.88 17.98
C VAL A 127 -28.88 11.44 18.91
N SER A 128 -29.20 11.34 20.20
CA SER A 128 -28.27 10.83 21.21
C SER A 128 -28.16 9.31 21.09
N MET A 129 -26.99 8.81 20.69
CA MET A 129 -26.75 7.37 20.55
C MET A 129 -25.32 6.99 20.96
N THR A 130 -25.09 5.71 21.21
CA THR A 130 -23.75 5.23 21.55
C THR A 130 -22.84 5.19 20.33
N VAL A 131 -21.52 5.24 20.52
CA VAL A 131 -20.54 5.01 19.42
C VAL A 131 -20.79 3.64 18.78
N ARG A 132 -21.12 2.61 19.58
CA ARG A 132 -21.49 1.28 19.06
C ARG A 132 -22.66 1.35 18.10
N ASP A 133 -23.74 2.04 18.47
CA ASP A 133 -24.92 2.19 17.61
C ASP A 133 -24.59 3.00 16.36
N ALA A 134 -23.80 4.05 16.47
CA ALA A 134 -23.35 4.85 15.33
C ALA A 134 -22.55 4.02 14.30
N LEU A 135 -21.67 3.13 14.75
CA LEU A 135 -20.92 2.20 13.90
C LEU A 135 -21.83 1.17 13.24
N ARG A 136 -22.77 0.59 14.00
CA ARG A 136 -23.79 -0.33 13.46
C ARG A 136 -24.59 0.34 12.36
N ASP A 137 -25.11 1.52 12.64
CA ASP A 137 -26.01 2.24 11.74
C ASP A 137 -25.25 2.67 10.46
N ALA A 138 -23.99 3.10 10.58
CA ALA A 138 -23.13 3.35 9.41
C ALA A 138 -22.99 2.10 8.52
N MET A 139 -22.70 0.93 9.09
CA MET A 139 -22.60 -0.30 8.31
C MET A 139 -23.93 -0.67 7.67
N ALA A 140 -25.03 -0.64 8.43
CA ALA A 140 -26.36 -0.97 7.92
C ALA A 140 -26.79 -0.03 6.77
N GLU A 141 -26.55 1.27 6.91
CA GLU A 141 -26.86 2.25 5.87
C GLU A 141 -26.06 1.99 4.58
N GLU A 142 -24.75 1.73 4.67
CA GLU A 142 -23.95 1.43 3.48
C GLU A 142 -24.28 0.05 2.87
N MET A 143 -24.63 -0.94 3.69
CA MET A 143 -25.08 -2.26 3.22
C MET A 143 -26.44 -2.21 2.52
N ARG A 144 -27.37 -1.34 2.95
CA ARG A 144 -28.62 -1.04 2.23
C ARG A 144 -28.36 -0.30 0.92
N ARG A 145 -27.39 0.62 0.94
CA ARG A 145 -27.06 1.47 -0.21
C ARG A 145 -26.36 0.71 -1.34
N ASP A 146 -25.54 -0.28 -1.01
CA ASP A 146 -24.68 -0.97 -1.96
C ASP A 146 -24.65 -2.48 -1.68
N GLU A 147 -25.17 -3.26 -2.63
CA GLU A 147 -25.23 -4.73 -2.53
C GLU A 147 -23.84 -5.39 -2.50
N ALA A 148 -22.80 -4.69 -2.95
CA ALA A 148 -21.42 -5.18 -2.94
C ALA A 148 -20.78 -5.13 -1.53
N VAL A 149 -21.34 -4.37 -0.59
CA VAL A 149 -20.77 -4.18 0.75
C VAL A 149 -21.12 -5.35 1.65
N PHE A 150 -20.17 -6.02 2.29
CA PHE A 150 -20.50 -7.10 3.23
C PHE A 150 -19.57 -7.11 4.42
N LEU A 151 -20.05 -7.63 5.56
CA LEU A 151 -19.26 -7.77 6.78
C LEU A 151 -18.74 -9.20 6.91
N MET A 152 -17.47 -9.36 7.23
CA MET A 152 -16.87 -10.65 7.57
C MET A 152 -15.89 -10.52 8.73
N GLY A 153 -15.83 -11.54 9.58
CA GLY A 153 -14.93 -11.62 10.71
C GLY A 153 -15.37 -12.67 11.72
N GLU A 154 -14.66 -12.75 12.83
CA GLU A 154 -14.99 -13.69 13.91
C GLU A 154 -16.17 -13.15 14.72
N GLU A 155 -17.21 -13.98 14.88
CA GLU A 155 -18.36 -13.71 15.74
C GLU A 155 -19.17 -12.46 15.35
N VAL A 156 -19.08 -12.01 14.10
CA VAL A 156 -19.79 -10.85 13.56
C VAL A 156 -21.26 -11.15 13.25
N ALA A 157 -21.61 -12.40 13.00
CA ALA A 157 -22.93 -12.80 12.55
C ALA A 157 -23.78 -13.36 13.70
N GLN A 158 -23.68 -14.66 14.01
CA GLN A 158 -24.57 -15.33 14.97
C GLN A 158 -24.43 -14.76 16.39
N TYR A 159 -23.21 -14.41 16.77
CA TYR A 159 -22.93 -13.77 18.06
C TYR A 159 -23.24 -12.28 18.08
N GLN A 160 -23.65 -11.70 16.94
CA GLN A 160 -24.00 -10.29 16.79
C GLN A 160 -22.83 -9.32 17.07
N GLY A 161 -21.60 -9.77 16.86
CA GLY A 161 -20.37 -9.03 17.14
C GLY A 161 -19.89 -9.23 18.57
N ALA A 162 -18.58 -9.43 18.75
CA ALA A 162 -17.94 -9.56 20.06
C ALA A 162 -18.30 -8.38 20.98
N TYR A 163 -18.33 -7.17 20.43
CA TYR A 163 -18.70 -5.93 21.12
C TYR A 163 -20.08 -5.40 20.75
N LYS A 164 -20.93 -6.21 20.10
CA LYS A 164 -22.31 -5.87 19.71
C LYS A 164 -22.43 -4.74 18.67
N ILE A 165 -21.37 -4.51 17.89
CA ILE A 165 -21.36 -3.49 16.83
C ILE A 165 -22.13 -3.95 15.59
N SER A 166 -22.15 -5.26 15.30
CA SER A 166 -22.90 -5.84 14.18
C SER A 166 -24.28 -6.39 14.60
N GLN A 167 -24.82 -5.89 15.72
CA GLN A 167 -26.09 -6.37 16.26
C GLN A 167 -27.26 -6.16 15.28
N GLY A 168 -28.00 -7.24 15.01
CA GLY A 168 -29.14 -7.25 14.08
C GLY A 168 -28.80 -7.28 12.59
N LEU A 169 -27.52 -7.16 12.20
CA LEU A 169 -27.15 -7.11 10.78
C LEU A 169 -27.39 -8.45 10.08
N LEU A 170 -27.15 -9.59 10.75
CA LEU A 170 -27.41 -10.91 10.17
C LEU A 170 -28.90 -11.10 9.85
N ASP A 171 -29.78 -10.71 10.77
CA ASP A 171 -31.24 -10.82 10.61
C ASP A 171 -31.73 -9.94 9.44
N GLU A 172 -31.09 -8.79 9.24
CA GLU A 172 -31.45 -7.85 8.17
C GLU A 172 -30.91 -8.26 6.79
N PHE A 173 -29.63 -8.64 6.69
CA PHE A 173 -28.93 -8.82 5.42
C PHE A 173 -28.65 -10.28 5.03
N GLY A 174 -28.81 -11.22 5.97
CA GLY A 174 -28.61 -12.65 5.76
C GLY A 174 -27.14 -13.10 5.75
N ASP A 175 -26.97 -14.43 5.69
CA ASP A 175 -25.70 -15.15 5.81
C ASP A 175 -24.71 -14.90 4.67
N LYS A 176 -25.17 -14.38 3.53
CA LYS A 176 -24.31 -13.98 2.40
C LYS A 176 -23.66 -12.61 2.59
N ARG A 177 -24.16 -11.79 3.51
CA ARG A 177 -23.75 -10.39 3.69
C ARG A 177 -23.16 -10.12 5.07
N VAL A 178 -23.40 -11.01 6.04
CA VAL A 178 -22.79 -10.99 7.37
C VAL A 178 -22.25 -12.39 7.65
N ILE A 179 -20.93 -12.54 7.57
CA ILE A 179 -20.26 -13.84 7.43
C ILE A 179 -19.34 -14.09 8.64
N ASP A 180 -19.68 -15.07 9.46
CA ASP A 180 -18.75 -15.59 10.48
C ASP A 180 -17.60 -16.36 9.82
N THR A 181 -16.39 -16.09 10.28
CA THR A 181 -15.16 -16.72 9.78
C THR A 181 -14.51 -17.63 10.83
N PRO A 182 -13.76 -18.66 10.43
CA PRO A 182 -12.85 -19.36 11.35
C PRO A 182 -11.80 -18.40 11.93
N ILE A 183 -11.23 -18.77 13.08
CA ILE A 183 -10.19 -17.98 13.80
C ILE A 183 -8.85 -18.05 13.05
N THR A 184 -8.77 -17.30 11.96
CA THR A 184 -7.67 -17.31 11.00
C THR A 184 -7.58 -15.96 10.29
N GLU A 185 -7.08 -14.95 10.98
CA GLU A 185 -7.01 -13.56 10.51
C GLU A 185 -6.35 -13.44 9.15
N HIS A 186 -5.25 -14.16 8.92
CA HIS A 186 -4.58 -14.19 7.63
C HIS A 186 -5.50 -14.69 6.51
N GLY A 187 -6.25 -15.75 6.78
CA GLY A 187 -7.13 -16.39 5.79
C GLY A 187 -8.28 -15.48 5.41
N PHE A 188 -9.02 -14.97 6.40
CA PHE A 188 -10.20 -14.17 6.12
C PHE A 188 -9.85 -12.75 5.63
N ALA A 189 -8.74 -12.16 6.07
CA ALA A 189 -8.27 -10.89 5.51
C ALA A 189 -7.86 -11.05 4.04
N GLY A 190 -7.15 -12.13 3.69
CA GLY A 190 -6.80 -12.43 2.30
C GLY A 190 -8.02 -12.69 1.42
N LEU A 191 -9.03 -13.39 1.95
CA LEU A 191 -10.31 -13.58 1.27
C LEU A 191 -11.02 -12.23 1.01
N GLY A 192 -11.04 -11.34 2.01
CA GLY A 192 -11.55 -9.98 1.87
C GLY A 192 -10.82 -9.20 0.78
N VAL A 193 -9.48 -9.24 0.76
CA VAL A 193 -8.69 -8.58 -0.29
C VAL A 193 -9.01 -9.13 -1.68
N GLY A 194 -9.09 -10.46 -1.83
CA GLY A 194 -9.48 -11.10 -3.09
C GLY A 194 -10.92 -10.78 -3.53
N ALA A 195 -11.84 -10.63 -2.59
CA ALA A 195 -13.21 -10.19 -2.86
C ALA A 195 -13.23 -8.73 -3.35
N ALA A 196 -12.44 -7.84 -2.74
CA ALA A 196 -12.31 -6.45 -3.15
C ALA A 196 -11.76 -6.33 -4.59
N PHE A 197 -10.77 -7.15 -4.91
CA PHE A 197 -10.23 -7.29 -6.27
C PHE A 197 -11.25 -7.74 -7.31
N SER A 198 -12.26 -8.49 -6.86
CA SER A 198 -13.35 -8.99 -7.71
C SER A 198 -14.56 -8.04 -7.78
N GLY A 199 -14.45 -6.84 -7.22
CA GLY A 199 -15.48 -5.79 -7.29
C GLY A 199 -16.44 -5.73 -6.11
N LEU A 200 -16.24 -6.54 -5.06
CA LEU A 200 -16.99 -6.41 -3.80
C LEU A 200 -16.37 -5.34 -2.89
N LYS A 201 -17.06 -4.98 -1.80
CA LYS A 201 -16.62 -3.98 -0.81
C LYS A 201 -16.63 -4.56 0.60
N PRO A 202 -15.66 -5.43 0.94
CA PRO A 202 -15.62 -6.06 2.25
C PRO A 202 -15.33 -5.06 3.37
N ILE A 203 -16.07 -5.24 4.46
CA ILE A 203 -15.75 -4.72 5.79
C ILE A 203 -15.22 -5.92 6.57
N VAL A 204 -13.91 -5.95 6.80
CA VAL A 204 -13.22 -7.00 7.56
C VAL A 204 -13.08 -6.56 9.01
N GLU A 205 -13.67 -7.30 9.95
CA GLU A 205 -13.52 -7.06 11.37
C GLU A 205 -12.42 -7.94 11.96
N PHE A 206 -11.41 -7.31 12.58
CA PHE A 206 -10.56 -7.98 13.55
C PHE A 206 -11.17 -7.81 14.94
N MET A 207 -11.33 -8.91 15.68
CA MET A 207 -11.89 -8.88 17.04
C MET A 207 -11.14 -7.87 17.94
N THR A 208 -9.84 -7.72 17.73
CA THR A 208 -9.07 -6.55 18.13
C THR A 208 -7.89 -6.35 17.17
N PHE A 209 -7.43 -5.12 17.00
CA PHE A 209 -6.26 -4.83 16.17
C PHE A 209 -4.98 -5.51 16.64
N ASN A 210 -4.90 -5.99 17.88
CA ASN A 210 -3.79 -6.85 18.33
C ASN A 210 -3.65 -8.09 17.43
N PHE A 211 -4.77 -8.67 16.98
CA PHE A 211 -4.77 -9.88 16.15
C PHE A 211 -4.54 -9.59 14.66
N SER A 212 -4.68 -8.33 14.24
CA SER A 212 -4.31 -7.91 12.88
C SER A 212 -2.85 -8.22 12.53
N MET A 213 -1.97 -8.38 13.53
CA MET A 213 -0.59 -8.82 13.33
C MET A 213 -0.48 -10.16 12.56
N GLN A 214 -1.44 -11.07 12.71
CA GLN A 214 -1.48 -12.34 11.97
C GLN A 214 -1.81 -12.14 10.49
N ALA A 215 -2.50 -11.04 10.14
CA ALA A 215 -2.94 -10.70 8.78
C ALA A 215 -2.14 -9.56 8.14
N MET A 216 -1.06 -9.10 8.79
CA MET A 216 -0.32 -7.91 8.38
C MET A 216 0.15 -7.97 6.92
N ASP A 217 0.58 -9.15 6.47
CA ASP A 217 0.99 -9.38 5.08
C ASP A 217 -0.13 -9.12 4.07
N GLN A 218 -1.36 -9.57 4.35
CA GLN A 218 -2.52 -9.31 3.48
C GLN A 218 -2.89 -7.82 3.47
N VAL A 219 -2.84 -7.16 4.63
CA VAL A 219 -3.15 -5.73 4.72
C VAL A 219 -2.10 -4.88 3.99
N ILE A 220 -0.81 -5.18 4.16
CA ILE A 220 0.27 -4.36 3.63
C ILE A 220 0.62 -4.74 2.19
N ASN A 221 0.98 -6.00 1.95
CA ASN A 221 1.54 -6.42 0.66
C ASN A 221 0.44 -6.64 -0.37
N SER A 222 -0.69 -7.23 0.03
CA SER A 222 -1.79 -7.48 -0.89
C SER A 222 -2.71 -6.26 -1.04
N ALA A 223 -3.17 -5.61 0.02
CA ALA A 223 -4.11 -4.50 -0.11
C ALA A 223 -3.43 -3.16 -0.44
N ALA A 224 -2.56 -2.67 0.45
CA ALA A 224 -2.03 -1.30 0.38
C ALA A 224 -1.23 -1.02 -0.91
N LYS A 225 -0.38 -1.95 -1.32
CA LYS A 225 0.58 -1.73 -2.41
C LYS A 225 0.01 -1.99 -3.81
N THR A 226 -1.10 -2.71 -3.92
CA THR A 226 -1.58 -3.22 -5.22
C THR A 226 -1.96 -2.12 -6.21
N LEU A 227 -2.57 -1.02 -5.75
CA LEU A 227 -2.90 0.09 -6.65
C LEU A 227 -1.64 0.69 -7.29
N TYR A 228 -0.58 0.83 -6.51
CA TYR A 228 0.71 1.33 -7.01
C TYR A 228 1.39 0.30 -7.93
N MET A 229 1.50 -0.96 -7.49
CA MET A 229 2.19 -2.02 -8.25
C MET A 229 1.50 -2.34 -9.58
N SER A 230 0.17 -2.19 -9.66
CA SER A 230 -0.61 -2.39 -10.88
C SER A 230 -0.64 -1.17 -11.80
N GLY A 231 0.09 -0.09 -11.49
CA GLY A 231 0.05 1.15 -12.27
C GLY A 231 -1.34 1.79 -12.31
N GLY A 232 -2.13 1.64 -11.24
CA GLY A 232 -3.49 2.18 -11.12
C GLY A 232 -4.59 1.31 -11.73
N GLN A 233 -4.26 0.12 -12.27
CA GLN A 233 -5.24 -0.75 -12.93
C GLN A 233 -6.13 -1.52 -11.93
N MET A 234 -5.65 -1.72 -10.70
CA MET A 234 -6.31 -2.57 -9.72
C MET A 234 -6.37 -1.88 -8.36
N GLY A 235 -7.57 -1.45 -7.95
CA GLY A 235 -7.84 -0.92 -6.61
C GLY A 235 -8.14 -2.02 -5.60
N CYS A 236 -8.31 -1.61 -4.34
CA CYS A 236 -8.71 -2.51 -3.26
C CYS A 236 -9.69 -1.77 -2.33
N PRO A 237 -10.98 -1.69 -2.70
CA PRO A 237 -12.01 -1.06 -1.88
C PRO A 237 -12.34 -1.96 -0.67
N ILE A 238 -11.62 -1.79 0.43
CA ILE A 238 -11.75 -2.63 1.63
C ILE A 238 -11.59 -1.79 2.90
N VAL A 239 -12.38 -2.11 3.91
CA VAL A 239 -12.24 -1.53 5.26
C VAL A 239 -11.79 -2.61 6.23
N PHE A 240 -10.68 -2.39 6.93
CA PHE A 240 -10.28 -3.20 8.08
C PHE A 240 -10.65 -2.43 9.35
N ARG A 241 -11.53 -2.98 10.18
CA ARG A 241 -12.02 -2.33 11.40
C ARG A 241 -11.92 -3.21 12.64
N GLY A 242 -12.06 -2.59 13.80
CA GLY A 242 -12.02 -3.26 15.10
C GLY A 242 -11.47 -2.37 16.21
N PRO A 243 -11.58 -2.81 17.49
CA PRO A 243 -11.05 -2.05 18.63
C PRO A 243 -9.52 -2.04 18.63
N ASN A 244 -8.97 -0.86 18.89
CA ASN A 244 -7.55 -0.56 18.95
C ASN A 244 -7.19 0.23 20.22
N GLY A 245 -5.99 0.00 20.73
CA GLY A 245 -5.46 0.67 21.91
C GLY A 245 -5.82 -0.03 23.22
N ALA A 246 -5.67 0.70 24.32
CA ALA A 246 -5.86 0.17 25.66
C ALA A 246 -7.34 -0.06 26.00
N ALA A 247 -7.58 -1.07 26.82
CA ALA A 247 -8.88 -1.42 27.38
C ALA A 247 -8.75 -1.79 28.87
N ALA A 248 -9.89 -2.00 29.53
CA ALA A 248 -9.92 -2.25 30.96
C ALA A 248 -9.48 -3.69 31.31
N ARG A 249 -8.27 -3.83 31.89
CA ARG A 249 -7.76 -5.08 32.51
C ARG A 249 -7.57 -6.25 31.55
N VAL A 250 -7.24 -5.97 30.28
CA VAL A 250 -7.04 -7.01 29.25
C VAL A 250 -5.57 -7.45 29.07
N ALA A 251 -4.67 -6.98 29.95
CA ALA A 251 -3.24 -7.29 29.95
C ALA A 251 -2.49 -6.88 28.66
N ALA A 252 -1.25 -7.36 28.50
CA ALA A 252 -0.30 -6.82 27.52
C ALA A 252 -0.73 -7.07 26.06
N GLN A 253 -1.25 -8.26 25.75
CA GLN A 253 -1.51 -8.71 24.38
C GLN A 253 -2.86 -8.24 23.79
N HIS A 254 -3.64 -7.45 24.54
CA HIS A 254 -4.92 -6.89 24.10
C HIS A 254 -4.98 -5.36 24.24
N SER A 255 -3.84 -4.69 24.46
CA SER A 255 -3.79 -3.25 24.80
C SER A 255 -2.99 -2.39 23.82
N GLN A 256 -2.53 -2.95 22.69
CA GLN A 256 -1.63 -2.25 21.78
C GLN A 256 -2.38 -1.28 20.86
N CYS A 257 -1.79 -0.10 20.62
CA CYS A 257 -2.26 0.86 19.63
C CYS A 257 -1.42 0.75 18.35
N PHE A 258 -2.08 0.45 17.22
CA PHE A 258 -1.47 0.25 15.90
C PHE A 258 -1.52 1.47 14.99
N ALA A 259 -1.98 2.63 15.50
CA ALA A 259 -2.06 3.87 14.73
C ALA A 259 -0.72 4.22 14.08
N SER A 260 0.38 4.12 14.84
CA SER A 260 1.73 4.36 14.31
C SER A 260 2.07 3.36 13.20
N TRP A 261 1.93 2.06 13.44
CA TRP A 261 2.32 1.04 12.46
C TRP A 261 1.65 1.23 11.10
N PHE A 262 0.32 1.33 11.08
CA PHE A 262 -0.40 1.47 9.81
C PHE A 262 -0.19 2.83 9.16
N ALA A 263 -0.01 3.91 9.94
CA ALA A 263 0.25 5.24 9.37
C ALA A 263 1.61 5.35 8.67
N HIS A 264 2.56 4.45 8.95
CA HIS A 264 3.85 4.40 8.26
C HIS A 264 3.81 3.64 6.93
N ILE A 265 2.67 3.06 6.55
CA ILE A 265 2.56 2.24 5.33
C ILE A 265 1.88 3.04 4.21
N PRO A 266 2.62 3.39 3.12
CA PRO A 266 2.02 4.02 1.95
C PRO A 266 0.95 3.12 1.31
N GLY A 267 -0.12 3.74 0.80
CA GLY A 267 -1.25 3.03 0.20
C GLY A 267 -2.39 2.73 1.17
N LEU A 268 -2.18 2.88 2.48
CA LEU A 268 -3.26 2.84 3.48
C LEU A 268 -3.77 4.24 3.80
N LYS A 269 -5.08 4.35 4.03
CA LYS A 269 -5.67 5.44 4.81
C LYS A 269 -5.94 4.94 6.22
N VAL A 270 -5.60 5.72 7.24
CA VAL A 270 -5.78 5.33 8.64
C VAL A 270 -6.62 6.39 9.34
N VAL A 271 -7.72 5.96 9.95
CA VAL A 271 -8.64 6.82 10.71
C VAL A 271 -8.87 6.24 12.10
N SER A 272 -9.06 7.10 13.09
CA SER A 272 -9.38 6.71 14.47
C SER A 272 -10.44 7.65 15.03
N PRO A 273 -11.72 7.26 15.03
CA PRO A 273 -12.83 8.12 15.44
C PRO A 273 -12.91 8.31 16.96
N TYR A 274 -13.49 9.42 17.39
CA TYR A 274 -13.75 9.72 18.81
C TYR A 274 -15.24 9.73 19.14
N SER A 275 -16.02 10.57 18.45
CA SER A 275 -17.45 10.78 18.73
C SER A 275 -18.35 9.86 17.91
N GLY A 276 -19.66 9.85 18.23
CA GLY A 276 -20.66 9.14 17.44
C GLY A 276 -20.77 9.67 16.00
N ALA A 277 -20.66 10.99 15.81
CA ALA A 277 -20.60 11.61 14.49
C ALA A 277 -19.34 11.16 13.71
N ASP A 278 -18.16 11.16 14.34
CA ASP A 278 -16.92 10.72 13.70
C ASP A 278 -17.03 9.25 13.29
N ALA A 279 -17.50 8.40 14.20
CA ALA A 279 -17.66 6.97 13.97
C ALA A 279 -18.61 6.69 12.79
N LYS A 280 -19.78 7.34 12.76
CA LYS A 280 -20.75 7.17 11.68
C LYS A 280 -20.23 7.72 10.36
N GLY A 281 -19.84 8.99 10.34
CA GLY A 281 -19.46 9.71 9.13
C GLY A 281 -18.18 9.18 8.49
N LEU A 282 -17.15 8.85 9.28
CA LEU A 282 -15.90 8.32 8.76
C LEU A 282 -16.03 6.86 8.32
N LEU A 283 -16.85 6.03 8.98
CA LEU A 283 -17.03 4.64 8.54
C LEU A 283 -17.76 4.59 7.20
N LYS A 284 -18.81 5.40 7.03
CA LYS A 284 -19.48 5.56 5.73
C LYS A 284 -18.51 6.04 4.65
N ALA A 285 -17.69 7.04 4.97
CA ALA A 285 -16.66 7.52 4.04
C ALA A 285 -15.62 6.43 3.71
N ALA A 286 -15.21 5.62 4.69
CA ALA A 286 -14.26 4.52 4.50
C ALA A 286 -14.81 3.44 3.56
N VAL A 287 -16.07 3.03 3.74
CA VAL A 287 -16.74 2.04 2.88
C VAL A 287 -16.90 2.55 1.44
N ARG A 288 -17.05 3.87 1.27
CA ARG A 288 -17.17 4.51 -0.05
C ARG A 288 -15.80 4.74 -0.72
N ASP A 289 -14.70 4.64 0.01
CA ASP A 289 -13.36 4.88 -0.51
C ASP A 289 -12.91 3.72 -1.43
N PRO A 290 -12.31 3.99 -2.60
CA PRO A 290 -11.84 2.92 -3.49
C PRO A 290 -10.51 2.28 -3.05
N ASN A 291 -9.95 2.72 -1.91
CA ASN A 291 -8.65 2.26 -1.40
C ASN A 291 -8.80 1.57 -0.04
N PRO A 292 -7.77 0.83 0.42
CA PRO A 292 -7.79 0.21 1.74
C PRO A 292 -7.82 1.26 2.86
N VAL A 293 -8.78 1.11 3.77
CA VAL A 293 -8.92 1.97 4.95
C VAL A 293 -8.79 1.15 6.23
N ILE A 294 -7.89 1.57 7.10
CA ILE A 294 -7.76 1.08 8.48
C ILE A 294 -8.60 1.95 9.39
N PHE A 295 -9.58 1.35 10.05
CA PHE A 295 -10.56 2.02 10.90
C PHE A 295 -10.36 1.61 12.37
N LEU A 296 -9.56 2.39 13.09
CA LEU A 296 -9.09 2.10 14.45
C LEU A 296 -10.06 2.61 15.50
N GLU A 297 -10.97 1.75 15.92
CA GLU A 297 -11.97 2.06 16.94
C GLU A 297 -11.37 1.99 18.35
N ASN A 298 -12.16 2.31 19.38
CA ASN A 298 -11.71 2.20 20.77
C ASN A 298 -12.79 1.58 21.67
N GLU A 299 -12.44 0.50 22.36
CA GLU A 299 -13.37 -0.26 23.20
C GLU A 299 -14.02 0.60 24.29
N ILE A 300 -13.23 1.46 24.94
CA ILE A 300 -13.69 2.29 26.05
C ILE A 300 -14.75 3.31 25.58
N LEU A 301 -14.73 3.67 24.30
CA LEU A 301 -15.67 4.63 23.71
C LEU A 301 -16.99 3.98 23.26
N TYR A 302 -17.06 2.65 23.05
CA TYR A 302 -18.26 2.01 22.50
C TYR A 302 -19.55 2.31 23.25
N GLY A 303 -19.49 2.33 24.59
CA GLY A 303 -20.65 2.63 25.43
C GLY A 303 -20.88 4.12 25.70
N ARG A 304 -20.07 5.02 25.14
CA ARG A 304 -20.23 6.47 25.31
C ARG A 304 -21.28 6.99 24.34
N THR A 305 -22.11 7.90 24.84
CA THR A 305 -23.19 8.52 24.06
C THR A 305 -22.76 9.89 23.56
N PHE A 306 -23.09 10.18 22.31
CA PHE A 306 -22.86 11.47 21.65
C PHE A 306 -24.09 11.87 20.84
N ASP A 307 -24.19 13.14 20.50
CA ASP A 307 -25.12 13.61 19.47
C ASP A 307 -24.58 13.18 18.11
N THR A 308 -25.38 12.40 17.37
CA THR A 308 -24.98 11.80 16.09
C THR A 308 -25.98 12.19 15.00
N PRO A 309 -25.51 12.66 13.84
CA PRO A 309 -26.35 12.94 12.68
C PRO A 309 -27.22 11.76 12.23
N THR A 310 -28.48 12.06 11.96
CA THR A 310 -29.48 11.06 11.48
C THR A 310 -29.56 10.99 9.96
N ASP A 311 -29.07 12.01 9.25
CA ASP A 311 -29.09 12.06 7.78
C ASP A 311 -28.36 10.84 7.17
N PRO A 312 -29.04 10.01 6.34
CA PRO A 312 -28.42 8.87 5.67
C PRO A 312 -27.25 9.23 4.74
N ASP A 313 -27.19 10.48 4.27
CA ASP A 313 -26.11 10.97 3.42
C ASP A 313 -24.97 11.63 4.20
N PHE A 314 -25.07 11.70 5.54
CA PHE A 314 -24.01 12.23 6.38
C PHE A 314 -22.71 11.42 6.23
N VAL A 315 -21.67 12.08 5.73
CA VAL A 315 -20.32 11.53 5.58
C VAL A 315 -19.30 12.59 5.96
N LEU A 316 -18.17 12.15 6.51
CA LEU A 316 -17.06 13.04 6.88
C LEU A 316 -15.87 12.88 5.93
N PRO A 317 -15.13 13.97 5.65
CA PRO A 317 -13.97 13.92 4.77
C PRO A 317 -12.78 13.25 5.46
N ILE A 318 -12.35 12.09 4.96
CA ILE A 318 -11.10 11.46 5.39
C ILE A 318 -9.92 12.41 5.12
N GLY A 319 -9.03 12.57 6.10
CA GLY A 319 -7.86 13.46 6.00
C GLY A 319 -8.14 14.91 6.40
N ARG A 320 -9.19 15.15 7.19
CA ARG A 320 -9.43 16.42 7.87
C ARG A 320 -9.52 16.20 9.38
N ALA A 321 -9.00 17.16 10.13
CA ALA A 321 -9.14 17.19 11.58
C ALA A 321 -10.33 18.08 11.96
N LYS A 322 -10.98 17.74 13.06
CA LYS A 322 -12.08 18.50 13.65
C LYS A 322 -11.61 19.32 14.85
N ILE A 323 -12.04 20.57 14.94
CA ILE A 323 -11.80 21.40 16.12
C ILE A 323 -12.91 21.10 17.14
N GLU A 324 -12.60 20.31 18.17
CA GLU A 324 -13.56 19.99 19.23
C GLU A 324 -13.79 21.17 20.20
N ARG A 325 -12.77 22.01 20.39
CA ARG A 325 -12.86 23.20 21.23
C ARG A 325 -11.94 24.29 20.69
N PRO A 326 -12.46 25.47 20.31
CA PRO A 326 -11.62 26.59 19.92
C PRO A 326 -10.87 27.16 21.13
N GLY A 327 -9.64 27.59 20.91
CA GLY A 327 -8.75 28.18 21.91
C GLY A 327 -7.61 28.95 21.26
N SER A 328 -6.98 29.84 22.01
CA SER A 328 -5.84 30.67 21.56
C SER A 328 -4.61 30.59 22.45
N ASP A 329 -4.73 30.01 23.65
CA ASP A 329 -3.64 29.94 24.62
C ASP A 329 -2.77 28.69 24.41
N VAL A 330 -3.39 27.57 24.01
CA VAL A 330 -2.82 26.33 23.43
C VAL A 330 -3.87 25.72 22.51
#